data_AF-T2JQ26-F1
#
_entry.id   AF-T2JQ26-F1
#
_cell.length_a   1.000
_cell.length_b   1.000
_cell.length_c   1.000
_cell.angle_alpha   90.00
_cell.angle_beta   90.00
_cell.angle_gamma   90.00
#
_symmetry.space_group_name_H-M   'P 1'
#
loop_
_entity.id
_entity.type
_entity.pdbx_description
1 polymer ?
#
loop_
_entity_poly.entity_id
_entity_poly.type
_entity_poly.pdbx_seq_one_letter_code
_entity_poly.pdbx_strand_id
1 'polypeptide(L)'
;MTNQYFATVARGLEEIAAKELENLGAKNVNPDFTGVYFEGDKALLYKVNIWSRIIFRVLVPINTINSKNAEELYKNVKKINWAEHLQIDQTFAINCTGKNQELNHSHFTALQLKMP
;
A
#
# COMPACT_ATOMS: atom_id res chain seq x y z
N MET A 1 -2.54 3.85 18.97
CA MET A 1 -1.34 4.02 18.13
C MET A 1 -1.82 4.39 16.74
N THR A 2 -1.35 5.49 16.19
CA THR A 2 -1.77 5.99 14.88
C THR A 2 -0.85 5.42 13.80
N ASN A 3 -1.43 4.84 12.77
CA ASN A 3 -0.73 4.25 11.64
C ASN A 3 -1.09 4.99 10.35
N GLN A 4 -0.18 4.95 9.39
CA GLN A 4 -0.42 5.44 8.04
C GLN A 4 -1.05 4.34 7.19
N TYR A 5 -2.01 4.74 6.34
CA TYR A 5 -2.74 3.88 5.43
C TYR A 5 -2.85 4.54 4.05
N PHE A 6 -3.10 3.71 3.04
CA PHE A 6 -3.37 4.18 1.68
C PHE A 6 -4.65 3.53 1.13
N ALA A 7 -5.66 4.34 0.84
CA ALA A 7 -6.92 3.90 0.25
C ALA A 7 -6.86 4.06 -1.28
N THR A 8 -7.00 2.96 -2.03
CA THR A 8 -7.05 3.01 -3.50
C THR A 8 -8.46 3.33 -3.99
N VAL A 9 -8.58 4.20 -5.00
CA VAL A 9 -9.86 4.59 -5.60
C VAL A 9 -9.75 4.69 -7.12
N ALA A 10 -10.90 4.77 -7.80
CA ALA A 10 -10.91 5.08 -9.23
C ALA A 10 -10.37 6.48 -9.48
N ARG A 11 -9.66 6.63 -10.60
CA ARG A 11 -9.12 7.92 -11.04
C ARG A 11 -10.23 8.97 -11.16
N GLY A 12 -10.00 10.14 -10.58
CA GLY A 12 -10.95 11.25 -10.53
C GLY A 12 -11.87 11.25 -9.30
N LEU A 13 -11.80 10.23 -8.44
CA LEU A 13 -12.57 10.16 -7.19
C LEU A 13 -11.74 10.46 -5.94
N GLU A 14 -10.47 10.82 -6.10
CA GLU A 14 -9.51 11.01 -4.99
C GLU A 14 -10.02 12.05 -3.97
N GLU A 15 -10.51 13.19 -4.45
CA GLU A 15 -11.06 14.26 -3.60
C GLU A 15 -12.35 13.85 -2.87
N ILE A 16 -13.17 13.02 -3.50
CA ILE A 16 -14.41 12.53 -2.90
C ILE A 16 -14.08 11.50 -1.82
N ALA A 17 -13.09 10.63 -2.08
CA ALA A 17 -12.59 9.65 -1.15
C ALA A 17 -11.90 10.31 0.06
N ALA A 18 -11.17 11.39 -0.15
CA ALA A 18 -10.59 12.17 0.94
C ALA A 18 -11.66 12.71 1.88
N LYS A 19 -12.71 13.33 1.34
CA LYS A 19 -13.86 13.79 2.14
C LYS A 19 -14.56 12.65 2.89
N GLU A 20 -14.71 11.49 2.25
CA GLU A 20 -15.29 10.32 2.91
C GLU A 20 -14.41 9.87 4.09
N LEU A 21 -13.09 9.81 3.91
CA LEU A 21 -12.14 9.45 4.97
C LEU A 21 -12.15 10.45 6.13
N GLU A 22 -12.17 11.75 5.84
CA GLU A 22 -12.29 12.81 6.86
C GLU A 22 -13.58 12.65 7.66
N ASN A 23 -14.72 12.40 6.99
CA ASN A 23 -16.01 12.15 7.65
C ASN A 23 -16.01 10.88 8.52
N LEU A 24 -15.21 9.88 8.15
CA LEU A 24 -15.04 8.66 8.95
C LEU A 24 -14.11 8.86 10.15
N GLY A 25 -13.41 9.99 10.23
CA GLY A 25 -12.53 10.37 11.33
C GLY A 25 -11.04 10.17 11.04
N ALA A 26 -10.67 10.05 9.77
CA ALA A 26 -9.27 9.99 9.36
C ALA A 26 -8.55 11.33 9.57
N LYS A 27 -7.24 11.25 9.80
CA LYS A 27 -6.35 12.40 9.97
C LYS A 27 -5.33 12.45 8.85
N ASN A 28 -4.70 13.62 8.65
CA ASN A 28 -3.64 13.82 7.66
C ASN A 28 -4.02 13.25 6.27
N VAL A 29 -5.25 13.53 5.84
CA VAL A 29 -5.80 13.01 4.60
C VAL A 29 -5.17 13.74 3.42
N ASN A 30 -4.48 13.01 2.56
CA ASN A 30 -3.76 13.57 1.41
C ASN A 30 -4.07 12.76 0.14
N PRO A 31 -4.90 13.30 -0.77
CA PRO A 31 -5.11 12.73 -2.10
C PRO A 31 -3.79 12.54 -2.86
N ASP A 32 -3.68 11.44 -3.60
CA ASP A 32 -2.56 11.15 -4.49
C ASP A 32 -3.09 10.39 -5.73
N PHE A 33 -2.25 10.14 -6.74
CA PHE A 33 -2.67 9.48 -7.96
C PHE A 33 -3.38 8.14 -7.67
N THR A 34 -4.66 8.05 -8.03
CA THR A 34 -5.51 6.85 -7.84
C THR A 34 -5.68 6.38 -6.39
N GLY A 35 -5.49 7.27 -5.42
CA GLY A 35 -5.66 6.92 -4.02
C GLY A 35 -5.58 8.10 -3.05
N VAL A 36 -5.65 7.79 -1.77
CA VAL A 36 -5.60 8.78 -0.69
C VAL A 36 -4.80 8.22 0.48
N TYR A 37 -3.77 8.92 0.89
CA TYR A 37 -3.07 8.65 2.14
C TYR A 37 -3.86 9.19 3.32
N PHE A 38 -3.89 8.46 4.42
CA PHE A 38 -4.52 8.92 5.65
C PHE A 38 -3.91 8.26 6.87
N GLU A 39 -4.16 8.84 8.03
CA GLU A 39 -3.74 8.33 9.33
C GLU A 39 -4.94 7.98 10.20
N GLY A 40 -4.79 6.90 10.97
CA GLY A 40 -5.76 6.50 11.97
C GLY A 40 -5.33 5.30 12.79
N ASP A 41 -6.16 4.92 13.74
CA ASP A 41 -5.96 3.70 14.51
C ASP A 41 -6.51 2.48 13.76
N LYS A 42 -6.30 1.29 14.34
CA LYS A 42 -6.78 0.04 13.77
C LYS A 42 -8.31 -0.02 13.71
N ALA A 43 -9.01 0.65 14.64
CA ALA A 43 -10.46 0.75 14.61
C ALA A 43 -10.94 1.54 13.38
N LEU A 44 -10.27 2.63 13.03
CA LEU A 44 -10.53 3.38 11.81
C LEU A 44 -10.27 2.52 10.56
N LEU A 45 -9.17 1.76 10.52
CA LEU A 45 -8.89 0.84 9.40
C LEU A 45 -10.08 -0.10 9.13
N TYR A 46 -10.61 -0.76 10.18
CA TYR A 46 -11.77 -1.62 10.05
C TYR A 46 -13.04 -0.83 9.67
N LYS A 47 -13.24 0.35 10.27
CA LYS A 47 -14.37 1.22 9.95
C LYS A 47 -14.38 1.61 8.48
N VAL A 48 -13.25 2.01 7.91
CA VAL A 48 -13.13 2.36 6.49
C VAL A 48 -13.49 1.17 5.59
N ASN A 49 -13.02 -0.03 5.92
CA ASN A 49 -13.36 -1.23 5.13
C ASN A 49 -14.85 -1.61 5.16
N ILE A 50 -15.57 -1.25 6.22
CA ILE A 50 -17.00 -1.57 6.37
C ILE A 50 -17.89 -0.47 5.81
N TRP A 51 -17.50 0.80 6.00
CA TRP A 51 -18.38 1.95 5.77
C TRP A 51 -18.09 2.73 4.49
N SER A 52 -16.91 2.56 3.89
CA SER A 52 -16.61 3.25 2.63
C SER A 52 -17.47 2.71 1.50
N ARG A 53 -17.92 3.62 0.63
CA ARG A 53 -18.72 3.28 -0.55
C ARG A 53 -17.93 3.33 -1.85
N ILE A 54 -16.79 4.02 -1.84
CA ILE A 54 -16.01 4.32 -3.05
C ILE A 54 -14.56 3.81 -2.97
N ILE A 55 -14.08 3.42 -1.79
CA ILE A 55 -12.74 2.87 -1.62
C ILE A 55 -12.72 1.40 -2.02
N PHE A 56 -11.76 1.02 -2.86
CA PHE A 56 -11.62 -0.34 -3.36
C PHE A 56 -10.81 -1.22 -2.42
N ARG A 57 -9.71 -0.69 -1.89
CA ARG A 57 -8.79 -1.40 -0.99
C ARG A 57 -8.12 -0.39 -0.05
N VAL A 58 -7.88 -0.81 1.18
CA VAL A 58 -7.02 -0.08 2.12
C VAL A 58 -5.73 -0.87 2.32
N LEU A 59 -4.60 -0.24 2.01
CA LEU A 59 -3.27 -0.80 2.13
C LEU A 59 -2.58 -0.26 3.38
N VAL A 60 -1.78 -1.11 4.03
CA VAL A 60 -0.88 -0.72 5.11
C VAL A 60 0.53 -0.64 4.51
N PRO A 61 1.11 0.56 4.34
CA PRO A 61 2.49 0.69 3.89
C PRO A 61 3.43 0.05 4.92
N ILE A 62 4.17 -0.98 4.51
CA ILE A 62 5.13 -1.68 5.37
C ILE A 62 6.46 -0.92 5.40
N ASN A 63 6.92 -0.44 4.23
CA ASN A 63 8.17 0.28 4.13
C ASN A 63 8.22 1.12 2.84
N THR A 64 8.90 2.27 2.91
CA THR A 64 9.20 3.11 1.74
C THR A 64 10.70 3.09 1.51
N ILE A 65 11.11 2.60 0.34
CA ILE A 65 12.52 2.34 0.04
C ILE A 65 12.87 3.04 -1.27
N ASN A 66 13.93 3.85 -1.25
CA ASN A 66 14.49 4.40 -2.47
C ASN A 66 15.37 3.33 -3.15
N SER A 67 15.06 2.95 -4.39
CA SER A 67 15.82 1.95 -5.16
C SER A 67 15.84 2.38 -6.62
N LYS A 68 17.03 2.39 -7.23
CA LYS A 68 17.20 2.85 -8.62
C LYS A 68 17.02 1.73 -9.64
N ASN A 69 17.41 0.52 -9.27
CA ASN A 69 17.36 -0.67 -10.12
C ASN A 69 16.71 -1.87 -9.39
N ALA A 70 16.43 -2.94 -10.15
CA ALA A 70 15.76 -4.14 -9.64
C ALA A 70 16.58 -4.87 -8.56
N GLU A 71 17.90 -4.86 -8.67
CA GLU A 71 18.79 -5.54 -7.73
C GLU A 71 18.82 -4.84 -6.36
N GLU A 72 18.87 -3.51 -6.34
CA GLU A 72 18.73 -2.70 -5.12
C GLU A 72 17.38 -2.92 -4.46
N LEU A 73 16.29 -2.93 -5.26
CA LEU A 73 14.96 -3.21 -4.77
C LEU A 73 14.91 -4.59 -4.09
N TYR A 74 15.42 -5.64 -4.75
CA TYR A 74 15.47 -6.99 -4.18
C TYR A 74 16.27 -7.03 -2.88
N LYS A 75 17.47 -6.44 -2.85
CA LYS A 75 18.32 -6.39 -1.66
C LYS A 75 17.64 -5.68 -0.49
N ASN A 76 16.92 -4.60 -0.76
CA ASN A 76 16.26 -3.83 0.28
C ASN A 76 14.98 -4.50 0.78
N VAL A 77 14.20 -5.13 -0.10
CA VAL A 77 13.00 -5.90 0.27
C VAL A 77 13.39 -7.14 1.09
N LYS A 78 14.51 -7.80 0.79
CA LYS A 78 15.04 -8.93 1.57
C LYS A 78 15.47 -8.55 3.00
N LYS A 79 15.79 -7.28 3.25
CA LYS A 79 16.16 -6.79 4.60
C LYS A 79 14.95 -6.56 5.51
N ILE A 80 13.73 -6.58 4.97
CA ILE A 80 12.51 -6.41 5.76
C ILE A 80 12.32 -7.67 6.63
N ASN A 81 11.99 -7.48 7.91
CA ASN A 81 11.70 -8.59 8.82
C ASN A 81 10.30 -9.16 8.55
N TRP A 82 10.18 -9.99 7.52
CA TRP A 82 8.90 -10.57 7.10
C TRP A 82 8.20 -11.41 8.17
N ALA A 83 8.95 -11.95 9.15
CA ALA A 83 8.39 -12.74 10.25
C ALA A 83 7.46 -11.93 11.17
N GLU A 84 7.55 -10.59 11.17
CA GLU A 84 6.62 -9.72 11.88
C GLU A 84 5.27 -9.56 11.17
N HIS A 85 5.23 -9.86 9.87
CA HIS A 85 4.07 -9.62 9.01
C HIS A 85 3.41 -10.89 8.47
N LEU A 86 4.18 -11.97 8.29
CA LEU A 86 3.74 -13.22 7.69
C LEU A 86 4.09 -14.39 8.61
N GLN A 87 3.09 -15.23 8.90
CA GLN A 87 3.33 -16.52 9.55
C GLN A 87 3.71 -17.60 8.53
N ILE A 88 4.42 -18.63 8.99
CA ILE A 88 4.99 -19.69 8.14
C ILE A 88 3.91 -20.46 7.34
N ASP A 89 2.70 -20.54 7.89
CA ASP A 89 1.54 -21.22 7.30
C ASP A 89 0.71 -20.32 6.37
N GLN A 90 1.07 -19.04 6.22
CA GLN A 90 0.32 -18.10 5.40
C GLN A 90 0.84 -18.06 3.97
N THR A 91 -0.08 -18.17 3.00
CA THR A 91 0.23 -17.91 1.60
C THR A 91 0.31 -16.41 1.36
N PHE A 92 1.35 -15.95 0.68
CA PHE A 92 1.45 -14.56 0.23
C PHE A 92 1.57 -14.48 -1.28
N ALA A 93 1.11 -13.36 -1.84
CA ALA A 93 1.30 -13.01 -3.24
C ALA A 93 1.95 -11.63 -3.32
N ILE A 94 2.97 -11.50 -4.17
CA ILE A 94 3.64 -10.23 -4.42
C ILE A 94 3.06 -9.65 -5.70
N ASN A 95 2.48 -8.46 -5.60
CA ASN A 95 2.09 -7.67 -6.75
C ASN A 95 2.97 -6.42 -6.82
N CYS A 96 3.64 -6.22 -7.95
CA CYS A 96 4.44 -5.03 -8.19
C CYS A 96 3.72 -4.13 -9.19
N THR A 97 3.49 -2.88 -8.82
CA THR A 97 2.94 -1.86 -9.70
C THR A 97 3.93 -0.70 -9.78
N GLY A 98 4.42 -0.40 -10.98
CA GLY A 98 5.39 0.67 -11.20
C GLY A 98 6.00 0.59 -12.59
N LYS A 99 6.34 1.74 -13.15
CA LYS A 99 7.15 1.90 -14.37
C LYS A 99 8.25 2.91 -14.08
N ASN A 100 9.49 2.48 -14.19
CA ASN A 100 10.66 3.36 -14.31
C ASN A 100 11.44 2.95 -15.56
N GLN A 101 12.27 3.83 -16.14
CA GLN A 101 13.06 3.54 -17.34
C GLN A 101 13.89 2.25 -17.23
N GLU A 102 14.32 1.87 -16.02
CA GLU A 102 15.03 0.60 -15.72
C GLU A 102 14.12 -0.51 -15.14
N LEU A 103 12.85 -0.23 -14.85
CA LEU A 103 11.86 -1.14 -14.27
C LEU A 103 10.60 -1.16 -15.15
N ASN A 104 10.74 -1.64 -16.38
CA ASN A 104 9.65 -1.68 -17.36
C ASN A 104 8.83 -2.98 -17.35
N HIS A 105 9.22 -3.98 -16.55
CA HIS A 105 8.56 -5.29 -16.49
C HIS A 105 8.11 -5.62 -15.07
N SER A 106 6.96 -5.10 -14.66
CA SER A 106 6.39 -5.29 -13.32
C SER A 106 6.22 -6.78 -12.94
N HIS A 107 5.96 -7.65 -13.92
CA HIS A 107 5.86 -9.10 -13.72
C HIS A 107 7.21 -9.79 -13.45
N PHE A 108 8.30 -9.28 -14.01
CA PHE A 108 9.66 -9.79 -13.77
C PHE A 108 10.16 -9.38 -12.38
N THR A 109 9.91 -8.14 -11.98
CA THR A 109 10.20 -7.66 -10.63
C THR A 109 9.44 -8.46 -9.56
N ALA A 110 8.16 -8.76 -9.79
CA ALA A 110 7.38 -9.59 -8.86
C ALA A 110 7.94 -11.02 -8.73
N LEU A 111 8.39 -11.63 -9.83
CA LEU A 111 8.99 -12.96 -9.81
C LEU A 111 10.35 -12.98 -9.07
N GLN A 112 11.19 -11.95 -9.26
CA GLN A 112 12.45 -11.83 -8.54
C GLN A 112 12.24 -11.64 -7.04
N LEU A 113 11.21 -10.90 -6.63
CA LEU A 113 10.89 -10.69 -5.20
C LEU A 113 10.25 -11.91 -4.54
N LYS A 114 9.66 -12.82 -5.32
CA LYS A 114 9.07 -14.05 -4.79
C LYS A 114 10.19 -14.97 -4.32
N MET A 115 10.52 -14.86 -3.03
CA MET A 115 11.50 -15.73 -2.39
C MET A 115 10.98 -17.17 -2.34
N PRO A 116 11.84 -18.19 -2.54
CA PRO A 116 11.55 -19.56 -2.13
C PRO A 116 11.52 -19.70 -0.60
#